data_AF-A0A9W7Y4Z5-F1
#
_entry.id   AF-A0A9W7Y4Z5-F1
#
_cell.length_a   1.000
_cell.length_b   1.000
_cell.length_c   1.000
_cell.angle_alpha   90.00
_cell.angle_beta   90.00
_cell.angle_gamma   90.00
#
_symmetry.space_group_name_H-M   'P 1'
#
loop_
_entity.id
_entity.type
_entity.pdbx_description
1 polymer ?
#
loop_
_entity_poly.entity_id
_entity_poly.type
_entity_poly.pdbx_seq_one_letter_code
_entity_poly.pdbx_strand_id
1 'polypeptide(L)'
;MSDDAPPTASQPPKNEQFYKLNFKTLDGKDFAFEQLRDKAVLIVNVASKCGFTPQYKSLEDLNKNYGAKGLVVLGFPTNQFAHQEPGDAGQIQEFCQKNYGVTFTIMEKSDVNGGKENEVYKYIKAERPGLLGLKRIKWNFEKFLVDRQGSVVGRWASTTDPKSITKDIEQALASN
;
A
#
# COMPACT_ATOMS: atom_id res chain seq x y z
N MET A 1 -48.71 13.42 -12.41
CA MET A 1 -47.35 13.44 -13.01
C MET A 1 -46.51 14.43 -12.21
N SER A 2 -45.80 13.91 -11.23
CA SER A 2 -44.56 14.49 -10.69
C SER A 2 -44.14 13.53 -9.58
N ASP A 3 -43.30 12.58 -9.98
CA ASP A 3 -42.68 11.56 -9.15
C ASP A 3 -41.77 12.23 -8.12
N ASP A 4 -42.08 12.04 -6.83
CA ASP A 4 -41.14 12.29 -5.74
C ASP A 4 -40.12 11.14 -5.74
N ALA A 5 -39.00 11.34 -6.42
CA ALA A 5 -37.84 10.46 -6.28
C ALA A 5 -37.23 10.67 -4.87
N PRO A 6 -36.92 9.59 -4.12
CA PRO A 6 -36.28 9.72 -2.83
C PRO A 6 -34.86 10.30 -2.97
N PRO A 7 -34.34 11.00 -1.94
CA PRO A 7 -33.01 11.56 -1.98
C PRO A 7 -31.99 10.42 -2.09
N THR A 8 -31.28 10.37 -3.22
CA THR A 8 -30.10 9.52 -3.40
C THR A 8 -29.09 9.93 -2.34
N ALA A 9 -28.76 9.01 -1.43
CA ALA A 9 -27.67 9.21 -0.48
C ALA A 9 -26.41 9.56 -1.28
N SER A 10 -25.96 10.82 -1.18
CA SER A 10 -24.73 11.29 -1.80
C SER A 10 -23.57 10.46 -1.25
N GLN A 11 -22.86 9.76 -2.14
CA GLN A 11 -21.67 9.01 -1.75
C GLN A 11 -20.67 9.92 -1.03
N PRO A 12 -19.92 9.41 -0.03
CA PRO A 12 -18.87 10.19 0.60
C PRO A 12 -17.90 10.69 -0.48
N PRO A 13 -17.42 11.95 -0.41
CA PRO A 13 -16.54 12.50 -1.43
C PRO A 13 -15.25 11.68 -1.51
N LYS A 14 -14.87 11.27 -2.73
CA LYS A 14 -13.60 10.59 -3.00
C LYS A 14 -12.43 11.43 -2.45
N ASN A 15 -11.46 10.77 -1.81
CA ASN A 15 -10.27 11.43 -1.29
C ASN A 15 -9.31 11.73 -2.44
N GLU A 16 -9.57 12.84 -3.14
CA GLU A 16 -8.81 13.29 -4.30
C GLU A 16 -7.31 13.53 -4.03
N GLN A 17 -6.89 13.65 -2.77
CA GLN A 17 -5.47 13.85 -2.45
C GLN A 17 -4.65 12.59 -2.74
N PHE A 18 -5.19 11.40 -2.46
CA PHE A 18 -4.50 10.14 -2.74
C PHE A 18 -4.24 9.96 -4.24
N TYR A 19 -5.24 10.26 -5.08
CA TYR A 19 -5.15 10.07 -6.54
C TYR A 19 -4.23 11.09 -7.24
N LYS A 20 -3.99 12.25 -6.62
CA LYS A 20 -3.00 13.24 -7.09
C LYS A 20 -1.55 12.82 -6.84
N LEU A 21 -1.32 11.79 -6.02
CA LEU A 21 0.03 11.29 -5.79
C LEU A 21 0.59 10.64 -7.05
N ASN A 22 1.90 10.64 -7.14
CA ASN A 22 2.66 9.92 -8.15
C ASN A 22 3.94 9.42 -7.51
N PHE A 23 4.49 8.37 -8.09
CA PHE A 23 5.77 7.84 -7.66
C PHE A 23 6.46 7.13 -8.83
N LYS A 24 7.67 6.62 -8.61
CA LYS A 24 8.37 5.79 -9.60
C LYS A 24 8.26 4.33 -9.25
N THR A 25 8.06 3.49 -10.25
CA THR A 25 8.27 2.03 -10.13
C THR A 25 9.76 1.73 -9.96
N LEU A 26 10.10 0.51 -9.54
CA LEU A 26 11.48 0.11 -9.32
C LEU A 26 12.35 0.22 -10.59
N ASP A 27 11.76 0.05 -11.78
CA ASP A 27 12.42 0.24 -13.09
C ASP A 27 12.40 1.70 -13.59
N GLY A 28 11.99 2.66 -12.75
CA GLY A 28 12.09 4.10 -13.00
C GLY A 28 10.93 4.71 -13.80
N LYS A 29 9.89 3.95 -14.12
CA LYS A 29 8.70 4.46 -14.82
C LYS A 29 7.81 5.25 -13.86
N ASP A 30 7.16 6.28 -14.38
CA ASP A 30 6.19 7.04 -13.59
C ASP A 30 4.92 6.21 -13.35
N PHE A 31 4.44 6.25 -12.11
CA PHE A 31 3.25 5.57 -11.64
C PHE A 31 2.31 6.61 -11.01
N ALA A 32 1.35 7.10 -11.80
CA ALA A 32 0.32 8.02 -11.31
C ALA A 32 -0.71 7.25 -10.47
N PHE A 33 -1.04 7.72 -9.27
CA PHE A 33 -2.02 7.05 -8.41
C PHE A 33 -3.46 7.23 -8.92
N GLU A 34 -3.68 8.17 -9.84
CA GLU A 34 -4.92 8.31 -10.61
C GLU A 34 -5.40 6.98 -11.23
N GLN A 35 -4.47 6.10 -11.66
CA GLN A 35 -4.80 4.78 -12.22
C GLN A 35 -5.35 3.77 -11.18
N LEU A 36 -5.32 4.14 -9.90
CA LEU A 36 -5.82 3.35 -8.78
C LEU A 36 -7.26 3.73 -8.40
N ARG A 37 -7.93 4.60 -9.15
CA ARG A 37 -9.35 4.90 -8.93
C ARG A 37 -10.19 3.62 -8.92
N ASP A 38 -11.12 3.58 -7.97
CA ASP A 38 -12.05 2.47 -7.75
C ASP A 38 -11.34 1.14 -7.42
N LYS A 39 -10.08 1.17 -6.96
CA LYS A 39 -9.30 0.02 -6.49
C LYS A 39 -9.03 0.13 -4.99
N ALA A 40 -9.00 -1.01 -4.31
CA ALA A 40 -8.42 -1.06 -2.96
C ALA A 40 -6.91 -1.21 -3.09
N VAL A 41 -6.13 -0.47 -2.29
CA VAL A 41 -4.66 -0.43 -2.41
C VAL A 41 -4.01 -0.80 -1.09
N LEU A 42 -3.24 -1.89 -1.08
CA LEU A 42 -2.43 -2.30 0.06
C LEU A 42 -0.99 -1.82 -0.15
N ILE A 43 -0.56 -0.83 0.64
CA ILE A 43 0.77 -0.23 0.58
C ILE A 43 1.62 -0.82 1.71
N VAL A 44 2.81 -1.33 1.39
CA VAL A 44 3.70 -1.99 2.36
C VAL A 44 5.14 -1.52 2.19
N ASN A 45 5.83 -1.13 3.27
CA ASN A 45 7.27 -0.87 3.20
C ASN A 45 8.01 -2.20 3.32
N VAL A 46 8.90 -2.51 2.38
CA VAL A 46 9.48 -3.85 2.26
C VAL A 46 11.00 -3.84 2.37
N ALA A 47 11.54 -5.01 2.70
CA ALA A 47 12.98 -5.25 2.83
C ALA A 47 13.32 -6.71 2.44
N SER A 48 14.44 -6.92 1.76
CA SER A 48 14.92 -8.25 1.35
C SER A 48 15.64 -9.03 2.46
N LYS A 49 16.25 -8.36 3.44
CA LYS A 49 17.05 -8.98 4.51
C LYS A 49 16.42 -8.81 5.89
N CYS A 50 15.11 -8.97 5.99
CA CYS A 50 14.33 -8.79 7.21
C CYS A 50 13.77 -10.14 7.71
N GLY A 51 13.61 -10.30 9.03
CA GLY A 51 12.90 -11.45 9.59
C GLY A 51 11.44 -11.57 9.13
N PHE A 52 10.84 -10.47 8.65
CA PHE A 52 9.48 -10.45 8.08
C PHE A 52 9.46 -10.61 6.56
N THR A 53 10.60 -10.73 5.88
CA THR A 53 10.67 -10.95 4.43
C THR A 53 9.82 -12.13 3.93
N PRO A 54 9.64 -13.24 4.67
CA PRO A 54 8.69 -14.28 4.28
C PRO A 54 7.25 -13.82 4.04
N GLN A 55 6.84 -12.65 4.56
CA GLN A 55 5.52 -12.06 4.29
C GLN A 55 5.30 -11.70 2.81
N TYR A 56 6.35 -11.57 1.99
CA TYR A 56 6.19 -11.43 0.53
C TYR A 56 5.29 -12.52 -0.06
N LYS A 57 5.39 -13.75 0.43
CA LYS A 57 4.53 -14.86 0.00
C LYS A 57 3.06 -14.60 0.32
N SER A 58 2.74 -14.20 1.56
CA SER A 58 1.35 -13.88 1.93
C SER A 58 0.82 -12.65 1.18
N LEU A 59 1.66 -11.66 0.88
CA LEU A 59 1.28 -10.49 0.09
C LEU A 59 0.99 -10.88 -1.37
N GLU A 60 1.81 -11.75 -1.95
CA GLU A 60 1.61 -12.29 -3.29
C GLU A 60 0.34 -13.15 -3.38
N ASP A 61 0.06 -13.96 -2.36
CA ASP A 61 -1.20 -14.71 -2.25
C ASP A 61 -2.41 -13.76 -2.28
N LEU A 62 -2.38 -12.67 -1.50
CA LEU A 62 -3.44 -11.65 -1.52
C LEU A 62 -3.58 -10.99 -2.89
N ASN A 63 -2.46 -10.60 -3.50
CA ASN A 63 -2.43 -9.99 -4.83
C ASN A 63 -3.10 -10.91 -5.88
N LYS A 64 -2.77 -12.20 -5.88
CA LYS A 64 -3.37 -13.17 -6.80
C LYS A 64 -4.85 -13.41 -6.53
N ASN A 65 -5.25 -13.54 -5.27
CA ASN A 65 -6.61 -13.90 -4.89
C ASN A 65 -7.61 -12.74 -5.06
N TYR A 66 -7.17 -11.50 -4.87
CA TYR A 66 -8.04 -10.32 -4.89
C TYR A 66 -7.72 -9.35 -6.03
N GLY A 67 -6.65 -9.56 -6.81
CA GLY A 67 -6.27 -8.69 -7.92
C GLY A 67 -7.38 -8.53 -8.96
N ALA A 68 -8.00 -9.64 -9.36
CA ALA A 68 -9.15 -9.62 -10.28
C ALA A 68 -10.40 -8.94 -9.70
N LYS A 69 -10.47 -8.80 -8.37
CA LYS A 69 -11.55 -8.11 -7.66
C LYS A 69 -11.27 -6.62 -7.43
N GLY A 70 -10.08 -6.14 -7.83
CA GLY A 70 -9.69 -4.73 -7.71
C GLY A 70 -8.71 -4.42 -6.57
N LEU A 71 -8.07 -5.42 -5.96
CA LEU A 71 -6.94 -5.17 -5.05
C LEU A 71 -5.67 -4.86 -5.85
N VAL A 72 -4.92 -3.85 -5.42
CA VAL A 72 -3.56 -3.58 -5.88
C VAL A 72 -2.62 -3.59 -4.68
N VAL A 73 -1.56 -4.39 -4.74
CA VAL A 73 -0.50 -4.38 -3.72
C VAL A 73 0.68 -3.57 -4.25
N LEU A 74 1.18 -2.63 -3.44
CA LEU A 74 2.34 -1.78 -3.76
C LEU A 74 3.42 -1.97 -2.70
N GLY A 75 4.57 -2.52 -3.10
CA GLY A 75 5.74 -2.67 -2.23
C GLY A 75 6.67 -1.47 -2.37
N PHE A 76 7.05 -0.83 -1.26
CA PHE A 76 7.99 0.29 -1.20
C PHE A 76 9.28 -0.15 -0.51
N PRO A 77 10.34 -0.51 -1.25
CA PRO A 77 11.61 -0.89 -0.67
C PRO A 77 12.20 0.29 0.13
N THR A 78 12.77 0.00 1.29
CA THR A 78 13.42 1.03 2.10
C THR A 78 14.57 0.48 2.93
N ASN A 79 15.69 1.21 2.96
CA ASN A 79 16.89 0.79 3.66
C ASN A 79 17.03 1.42 5.06
N GLN A 80 15.98 2.09 5.55
CA GLN A 80 16.01 2.86 6.80
C GLN A 80 15.98 2.00 8.08
N PHE A 81 15.64 0.72 7.96
CA PHE A 81 15.47 -0.18 9.11
C PHE A 81 16.55 -1.26 9.09
N ALA A 82 17.55 -1.10 9.96
CA ALA A 82 18.72 -1.98 10.10
C ALA A 82 19.44 -2.31 8.79
N HIS A 83 19.38 -1.39 7.82
CA HIS A 83 19.98 -1.55 6.49
C HIS A 83 19.62 -2.86 5.78
N GLN A 84 18.35 -3.27 5.92
CA GLN A 84 17.84 -4.56 5.42
C GLN A 84 17.42 -4.55 3.95
N GLU A 85 17.61 -3.44 3.23
CA GLU A 85 17.40 -3.34 1.77
C GLU A 85 18.61 -2.66 1.08
N PRO A 86 19.81 -3.25 1.19
CA PRO A 86 21.03 -2.62 0.72
C PRO A 86 21.15 -2.61 -0.81
N GLY A 87 20.45 -3.53 -1.49
CA GLY A 87 20.62 -3.75 -2.94
C GLY A 87 20.07 -2.62 -3.81
N ASP A 88 20.56 -2.53 -5.03
CA ASP A 88 20.01 -1.62 -6.06
C ASP A 88 18.68 -2.13 -6.65
N ALA A 89 18.11 -1.37 -7.58
CA ALA A 89 16.83 -1.71 -8.21
C ALA A 89 16.84 -3.10 -8.89
N GLY A 90 17.91 -3.45 -9.60
CA GLY A 90 18.03 -4.74 -10.26
C GLY A 90 18.11 -5.90 -9.26
N GLN A 91 18.91 -5.72 -8.21
CA GLN A 91 19.06 -6.71 -7.13
C GLN A 91 17.77 -6.92 -6.35
N ILE A 92 17.01 -5.85 -6.08
CA ILE A 92 15.70 -5.95 -5.41
C ILE A 92 14.70 -6.69 -6.29
N GLN A 93 14.61 -6.34 -7.58
CA GLN A 93 13.70 -7.00 -8.53
C GLN A 93 14.00 -8.49 -8.61
N GLU A 94 15.27 -8.84 -8.79
CA GLU A 94 15.74 -10.22 -8.86
C GLU A 94 15.42 -10.98 -7.57
N PHE A 95 15.66 -10.37 -6.41
CA PHE A 95 15.36 -10.99 -5.13
C PHE A 95 13.87 -11.33 -4.97
N CYS A 96 12.99 -10.34 -5.23
CA CYS A 96 11.54 -10.52 -5.11
C CYS A 96 11.01 -11.59 -6.06
N GLN A 97 11.49 -11.61 -7.31
CA GLN A 97 11.05 -12.57 -8.31
C GLN A 97 11.58 -13.99 -8.02
N LYS A 98 12.89 -14.15 -7.79
CA LYS A 98 13.50 -15.48 -7.63
C LYS A 98 13.08 -16.19 -6.35
N ASN A 99 12.90 -15.46 -5.25
CA ASN A 99 12.66 -16.09 -3.95
C ASN A 99 11.16 -16.20 -3.60
N TYR A 100 10.33 -15.32 -4.16
CA TYR A 100 8.91 -15.24 -3.76
C TYR A 100 7.94 -15.20 -4.93
N GLY A 101 8.42 -15.11 -6.18
CA GLY A 101 7.56 -15.03 -7.36
C GLY A 101 6.62 -13.83 -7.33
N VAL A 102 7.07 -12.72 -6.74
CA VAL A 102 6.29 -11.49 -6.59
C VAL A 102 5.89 -10.96 -7.97
N THR A 103 4.60 -10.71 -8.14
CA THR A 103 4.00 -10.13 -9.36
C THR A 103 3.38 -8.76 -9.11
N PHE A 104 3.16 -8.38 -7.86
CA PHE A 104 2.69 -7.04 -7.52
C PHE A 104 3.77 -5.97 -7.75
N THR A 105 3.35 -4.72 -7.91
CA THR A 105 4.25 -3.62 -8.27
C THR A 105 5.20 -3.28 -7.12
N ILE A 106 6.49 -3.30 -7.41
CA ILE A 106 7.53 -2.76 -6.54
C ILE A 106 7.88 -1.35 -7.00
N MET A 107 7.89 -0.43 -6.05
CA MET A 107 8.21 0.98 -6.24
C MET A 107 9.71 1.24 -6.11
N GLU A 108 10.14 2.42 -6.53
CA GLU A 108 11.51 2.88 -6.33
C GLU A 108 11.87 2.88 -4.83
N LYS A 109 13.09 2.43 -4.52
CA LYS A 109 13.59 2.43 -3.14
C LYS A 109 13.67 3.86 -2.61
N SER A 110 13.05 4.11 -1.46
CA SER A 110 12.99 5.45 -0.88
C SER A 110 12.92 5.47 0.64
N ASP A 111 13.08 6.66 1.21
CA ASP A 111 12.89 6.90 2.63
C ASP A 111 11.39 7.00 2.95
N VAL A 112 10.96 6.39 4.05
CA VAL A 112 9.58 6.38 4.55
C VAL A 112 9.41 7.19 5.84
N ASN A 113 10.52 7.66 6.43
CA ASN A 113 10.58 8.48 7.62
C ASN A 113 11.59 9.64 7.47
N GLY A 114 11.33 10.73 8.18
CA GLY A 114 12.28 11.84 8.36
C GLY A 114 12.16 12.90 7.28
N GLY A 115 13.11 13.84 7.21
CA GLY A 115 13.03 15.00 6.31
C GLY A 115 13.10 14.67 4.81
N LYS A 116 13.45 13.43 4.44
CA LYS A 116 13.50 12.93 3.06
C LYS A 116 12.43 11.87 2.77
N GLU A 117 11.46 11.69 3.66
CA GLU A 117 10.40 10.72 3.43
C GLU A 117 9.62 11.04 2.16
N ASN A 118 9.28 10.01 1.41
CA ASN A 118 8.51 10.18 0.18
C ASN A 118 7.08 10.70 0.47
N GLU A 119 6.51 11.40 -0.50
CA GLU A 119 5.21 12.06 -0.33
C GLU A 119 4.06 11.06 -0.13
N VAL A 120 4.17 9.82 -0.62
CA VAL A 120 3.18 8.76 -0.37
C VAL A 120 3.14 8.39 1.12
N TYR A 121 4.31 8.14 1.73
CA TYR A 121 4.40 7.80 3.15
C TYR A 121 4.08 8.97 4.05
N LYS A 122 4.45 10.18 3.66
CA LYS A 122 4.05 11.41 4.37
C LYS A 122 2.53 11.54 4.43
N TYR A 123 1.84 11.32 3.30
CA TYR A 123 0.38 11.35 3.22
C TYR A 123 -0.27 10.24 4.07
N ILE A 124 0.01 8.96 3.81
CA ILE A 124 -0.71 7.86 4.48
C ILE A 124 -0.47 7.81 6.00
N LYS A 125 0.72 8.23 6.47
CA LYS A 125 1.00 8.34 7.91
C LYS A 125 0.27 9.52 8.56
N ALA A 126 -0.01 10.58 7.81
CA ALA A 126 -0.80 11.71 8.29
C ALA A 126 -2.28 11.35 8.39
N GLU A 127 -2.83 10.68 7.38
CA GLU A 127 -4.22 10.21 7.33
C GLU A 127 -4.51 9.14 8.38
N ARG A 128 -3.58 8.20 8.57
CA ARG A 128 -3.72 7.10 9.52
C ARG A 128 -2.49 7.03 10.44
N PRO A 129 -2.42 7.86 11.49
CA PRO A 129 -1.37 7.72 12.49
C PRO A 129 -1.52 6.39 13.25
N GLY A 130 -0.41 5.90 13.78
CA GLY A 130 -0.41 4.73 14.66
C GLY A 130 -0.91 5.05 16.07
N LEU A 131 -0.73 4.09 16.98
CA LEU A 131 -1.12 4.22 18.38
C LEU A 131 -0.56 5.51 19.01
N LEU A 132 -1.39 6.20 19.80
CA LEU A 132 -1.08 7.50 20.42
C LEU A 132 -0.70 8.61 19.43
N GLY A 133 -1.19 8.53 18.18
CA GLY A 133 -0.91 9.55 17.17
C GLY A 133 0.48 9.45 16.52
N LEU A 134 1.24 8.39 16.82
CA LEU A 134 2.59 8.23 16.29
C LEU A 134 2.56 7.99 14.77
N LYS A 135 3.04 8.97 14.00
CA LYS A 135 3.09 8.87 12.54
C LYS A 135 4.21 7.97 12.03
N ARG A 136 5.37 7.98 12.69
CA ARG A 136 6.60 7.29 12.27
C ARG A 136 6.38 5.80 11.99
N ILE A 137 6.90 5.31 10.86
CA ILE A 137 6.98 3.88 10.56
C ILE A 137 7.98 3.23 11.50
N LYS A 138 7.58 2.15 12.17
CA LYS A 138 8.42 1.55 13.22
C LYS A 138 9.44 0.57 12.67
N TRP A 139 9.09 -0.18 11.64
CA TRP A 139 9.93 -1.23 11.08
C TRP A 139 9.50 -1.61 9.66
N ASN A 140 10.25 -2.51 9.01
CA ASN A 140 9.86 -3.14 7.75
C ASN A 140 8.52 -3.87 7.87
N PHE A 141 7.76 -3.94 6.78
CA PHE A 141 6.46 -4.63 6.64
C PHE A 141 5.31 -4.01 7.43
N GLU A 142 5.34 -2.70 7.70
CA GLU A 142 4.15 -1.97 8.11
C GLU A 142 3.22 -1.79 6.90
N LYS A 143 1.91 -1.85 7.13
CA LYS A 143 0.91 -1.98 6.06
C LYS A 143 -0.13 -0.89 6.19
N PHE A 144 -0.55 -0.31 5.07
CA PHE A 144 -1.66 0.62 4.99
C PHE A 144 -2.66 0.13 3.93
N LEU A 145 -3.94 0.22 4.25
CA LEU A 145 -5.01 -0.10 3.31
C LEU A 145 -5.75 1.17 2.94
N VAL A 146 -5.87 1.39 1.64
CA VAL A 146 -6.68 2.44 1.02
C VAL A 146 -7.90 1.79 0.37
N ASP A 147 -9.08 2.33 0.61
CA ASP A 147 -10.32 1.86 -0.01
C ASP A 147 -10.50 2.37 -1.46
N ARG A 148 -11.59 1.94 -2.10
CA ARG A 148 -11.91 2.30 -3.50
C ARG A 148 -12.22 3.79 -3.70
N GLN A 149 -12.40 4.55 -2.62
CA GLN A 149 -12.67 5.98 -2.60
C GLN A 149 -11.38 6.78 -2.32
N GLY A 150 -10.25 6.12 -2.08
CA GLY A 150 -8.96 6.75 -1.83
C GLY A 150 -8.70 7.05 -0.35
N SER A 151 -9.56 6.59 0.56
CA SER A 151 -9.41 6.85 2.00
C SER A 151 -8.50 5.82 2.67
N VAL A 152 -7.60 6.26 3.54
CA VAL A 152 -6.72 5.36 4.30
C VAL A 152 -7.49 4.75 5.47
N VAL A 153 -8.03 3.55 5.26
CA VAL A 153 -8.94 2.87 6.21
C VAL A 153 -8.22 2.00 7.24
N GLY A 154 -6.99 1.58 6.95
CA GLY A 154 -6.26 0.63 7.79
C GLY A 154 -4.77 0.90 7.91
N ARG A 155 -4.20 0.54 9.07
CA ARG A 155 -2.76 0.54 9.35
C ARG A 155 -2.41 -0.61 10.28
N TRP A 156 -1.43 -1.44 9.92
CA TRP A 156 -1.01 -2.60 10.72
C TRP A 156 0.50 -2.69 10.87
N ALA A 157 0.92 -3.17 12.02
CA ALA A 157 2.32 -3.35 12.37
C ALA A 157 2.98 -4.48 11.57
N SER A 158 4.32 -4.49 11.60
CA SER A 158 5.17 -5.52 10.99
C SER A 158 4.81 -6.94 11.40
N THR A 159 4.39 -7.13 12.64
CA THR A 159 4.03 -8.43 13.22
C THR A 159 2.67 -8.96 12.75
N THR A 160 1.83 -8.12 12.13
CA THR A 160 0.54 -8.54 11.60
C THR A 160 0.75 -9.36 10.34
N ASP A 161 0.31 -10.62 10.35
CA ASP A 161 0.28 -11.48 9.17
C ASP A 161 -0.65 -10.86 8.11
N PRO A 162 -0.19 -10.64 6.86
CA PRO A 162 -1.06 -10.19 5.77
C PRO A 162 -2.36 -11.01 5.63
N LYS A 163 -2.35 -12.32 5.91
CA LYS A 163 -3.56 -13.15 5.79
C LYS A 163 -4.65 -12.76 6.80
N SER A 164 -4.26 -12.20 7.96
CA SER A 164 -5.21 -11.79 9.00
C SER A 164 -6.03 -10.55 8.64
N ILE A 165 -5.60 -9.74 7.66
CA ILE A 165 -6.30 -8.51 7.23
C ILE A 165 -7.23 -8.74 6.03
N THR A 166 -7.50 -9.99 5.67
CA THR A 166 -8.34 -10.36 4.51
C THR A 166 -9.75 -9.76 4.61
N LYS A 167 -10.35 -9.74 5.80
CA LYS A 167 -11.67 -9.15 6.01
C LYS A 167 -11.69 -7.64 5.77
N ASP A 168 -10.63 -6.95 6.19
CA ASP A 168 -10.48 -5.51 5.97
C ASP A 168 -10.34 -5.21 4.46
N ILE A 169 -9.60 -6.05 3.74
CA ILE A 169 -9.46 -5.97 2.28
C ILE A 169 -10.82 -6.18 1.60
N GLU A 170 -11.59 -7.19 2.00
CA GLU A 170 -12.93 -7.44 1.46
C GLU A 170 -13.89 -6.26 1.70
N GLN A 171 -13.81 -5.64 2.87
CA GLN A 171 -14.58 -4.44 3.18
C GLN A 171 -14.16 -3.24 2.32
N ALA A 172 -12.85 -3.02 2.15
CA ALA A 172 -12.33 -1.96 1.29
C ALA A 172 -12.76 -2.15 -0.18
N LEU A 173 -12.81 -3.40 -0.65
CA LEU A 173 -13.29 -3.74 -2.00
C LEU A 173 -14.80 -3.55 -2.18
N ALA A 174 -15.58 -3.73 -1.11
CA ALA A 174 -17.02 -3.52 -1.11
C ALA A 174 -17.45 -2.05 -0.95
N SER A 175 -16.50 -1.14 -0.70
CA SER A 175 -16.79 0.28 -0.51
C SER A 175 -17.21 0.92 -1.83
N ASN A 176 -18.35 1.62 -1.83
CA ASN A 176 -18.97 2.25 -3.00
C ASN A 176 -18.83 3.76 -2.93
#